data_AF-A0A3G1FK47-F1
#
_entry.id   AF-A0A3G1FK47-F1
#
_cell.length_a   1.000
_cell.length_b   1.000
_cell.length_c   1.000
_cell.angle_alpha   90.00
_cell.angle_beta   90.00
_cell.angle_gamma   90.00
#
_symmetry.space_group_name_H-M   'P 1'
#
loop_
_entity.id
_entity.type
_entity.pdbx_description
1 polymer ?
#
loop_
_entity_poly.entity_id
_entity_poly.type
_entity_poly.pdbx_seq_one_letter_code
_entity_poly.pdbx_strand_id
1 'polypeptide(L)'
;FHMCAGCMIHNLGSYQDIRFMGAVSNSMPLTSSFFNICNLSLCGLPFMSGFYSKDLILEVLSSGYFNMYVYIIFYLSIGLTVSYTLRLLYFTMFSYSNYISYSFINDRSSFMIKGMGGLIYLVIFGGGLSSWFFFPTPYFICLPLLMKLMVIMLILFGVILGMIFWKINFTECSKLIYFNKLLVVFSSIINFNFLSTLGVNYYILSLGGVYLNNMDQGWSEYLGSQHLYNLYKYYSSTGLMFFLNNMKMFLFFLFLCLCLFIMG
;
A
#
# COMPACT_ATOMS: atom_id res chain seq x y z
N PHE A 1 -11.08 7.10 -14.65
CA PHE A 1 -10.52 7.90 -13.54
C PHE A 1 -8.99 7.94 -13.56
N HIS A 2 -8.28 6.82 -13.31
CA HIS A 2 -6.79 6.84 -13.21
C HIS A 2 -6.07 7.38 -14.43
N MET A 3 -6.53 7.09 -15.66
CA MET A 3 -5.90 7.67 -16.86
C MET A 3 -5.98 9.20 -16.87
N CYS A 4 -7.15 9.78 -16.55
CA CYS A 4 -7.33 11.22 -16.45
C CYS A 4 -6.43 11.82 -15.36
N ALA A 5 -6.34 11.17 -14.19
CA ALA A 5 -5.43 11.60 -13.13
C ALA A 5 -3.96 11.53 -13.56
N GLY A 6 -3.55 10.46 -14.24
CA GLY A 6 -2.19 10.28 -14.75
C GLY A 6 -1.80 11.34 -15.78
N CYS A 7 -2.73 11.72 -16.66
CA CYS A 7 -2.56 12.84 -17.58
C CYS A 7 -2.35 14.17 -16.84
N MET A 8 -3.21 14.46 -15.85
CA MET A 8 -3.06 15.66 -15.01
C MET A 8 -1.71 15.66 -14.29
N ILE A 9 -1.30 14.55 -13.68
CA ILE A 9 -0.02 14.43 -12.98
C ILE A 9 1.16 14.64 -13.94
N HIS A 10 1.13 14.01 -15.11
CA HIS A 10 2.20 14.17 -16.12
C HIS A 10 2.33 15.62 -16.58
N ASN A 11 1.20 16.26 -16.88
CA ASN A 11 1.17 17.65 -17.35
C ASN A 11 1.50 18.66 -16.25
N LEU A 12 1.33 18.28 -14.99
CA LEU A 12 1.73 19.06 -13.82
C LEU A 12 3.12 18.65 -13.32
N GLY A 13 4.01 18.13 -14.18
CA GLY A 13 5.40 17.89 -13.79
C GLY A 13 5.58 16.82 -12.72
N SER A 14 4.73 15.78 -12.73
CA SER A 14 4.71 14.65 -11.79
C SER A 14 4.26 14.97 -10.35
N TYR A 15 3.70 16.15 -10.09
CA TYR A 15 3.09 16.46 -8.80
C TYR A 15 1.74 15.75 -8.64
N GLN A 16 1.64 14.90 -7.61
CA GLN A 16 0.42 14.15 -7.27
C GLN A 16 -0.41 14.82 -6.18
N ASP A 17 0.20 15.74 -5.42
CA ASP A 17 -0.44 16.44 -4.32
C ASP A 17 -1.51 17.41 -4.84
N ILE A 18 -2.78 17.12 -4.52
CA ILE A 18 -3.95 17.88 -4.97
C ILE A 18 -3.91 19.36 -4.48
N ARG A 19 -3.11 19.67 -3.45
CA ARG A 19 -2.92 21.04 -2.94
C ARG A 19 -2.18 21.97 -3.91
N PHE A 20 -1.31 21.40 -4.74
CA PHE A 20 -0.60 22.10 -5.81
C PHE A 20 -1.34 22.05 -7.15
N MET A 21 -2.56 21.48 -7.14
CA MET A 21 -3.47 21.56 -8.27
C MET A 21 -4.43 22.73 -8.07
N GLY A 22 -5.05 23.17 -9.16
CA GLY A 22 -6.16 24.13 -9.13
C GLY A 22 -6.43 24.72 -10.50
N ALA A 23 -7.66 25.15 -10.76
CA ALA A 23 -8.12 25.69 -12.04
C ALA A 23 -7.75 24.84 -13.28
N VAL A 24 -7.72 23.50 -13.15
CA VAL A 24 -7.40 22.58 -14.26
C VAL A 24 -8.44 22.67 -15.39
N SER A 25 -9.68 23.08 -15.07
CA SER A 25 -10.72 23.32 -16.07
C SER A 25 -10.33 24.35 -17.13
N ASN A 26 -9.53 25.35 -16.76
CA ASN A 26 -9.13 26.42 -17.66
C ASN A 26 -7.93 26.04 -18.52
N SER A 27 -7.01 25.23 -17.96
CA SER A 27 -5.79 24.82 -18.64
C SER A 27 -6.00 23.57 -19.51
N MET A 28 -6.89 22.67 -19.10
CA MET A 28 -7.12 21.35 -19.69
C MET A 28 -8.62 20.99 -19.73
N PRO A 29 -9.41 21.67 -20.59
CA PRO A 29 -10.87 21.60 -20.55
C PRO A 29 -11.42 20.20 -20.92
N LEU A 30 -10.75 19.49 -21.81
CA LEU A 30 -11.22 18.18 -22.25
C LEU A 30 -10.97 17.12 -21.17
N THR A 31 -9.75 17.03 -20.66
CA THR A 31 -9.40 16.04 -19.63
C THR A 31 -10.08 16.33 -18.29
N SER A 32 -10.33 17.60 -17.96
CA SER A 32 -11.13 17.98 -16.79
C SER A 32 -12.60 17.56 -16.92
N SER A 33 -13.23 17.73 -18.08
CA SER A 33 -14.61 17.26 -18.31
C SER A 33 -14.73 15.75 -18.12
N PHE A 34 -13.78 15.01 -18.67
CA PHE A 34 -13.67 13.56 -18.57
C PHE A 34 -13.46 13.08 -17.14
N PHE A 35 -12.62 13.77 -16.39
CA PHE A 35 -12.40 13.53 -14.98
C PHE A 35 -13.67 13.78 -14.15
N ASN A 36 -14.41 14.84 -14.44
CA ASN A 36 -15.66 15.16 -13.77
C ASN A 36 -16.73 14.09 -14.03
N ILE A 37 -16.91 13.64 -15.27
CA ILE A 37 -17.85 12.55 -15.60
C ILE A 37 -17.48 11.28 -14.81
N CYS A 38 -16.19 10.94 -14.72
CA CYS A 38 -15.75 9.80 -13.91
C CYS A 38 -16.08 9.98 -12.43
N ASN A 39 -15.83 11.16 -11.84
CA ASN A 39 -16.14 11.44 -10.44
C ASN A 39 -17.64 11.37 -10.14
N LEU A 40 -18.46 11.91 -11.04
CA LEU A 40 -19.91 11.87 -10.94
C LEU A 40 -20.45 10.43 -11.04
N SER A 41 -19.86 9.60 -11.93
CA SER A 41 -20.20 8.18 -12.01
C SER A 41 -19.86 7.43 -10.72
N LEU A 42 -18.76 7.80 -10.05
CA LEU A 42 -18.33 7.20 -8.80
C LEU A 42 -19.26 7.56 -7.62
N CYS A 43 -19.86 8.75 -7.64
CA CYS A 43 -20.91 9.15 -6.70
C CYS A 43 -22.24 8.41 -6.91
N GLY A 44 -22.43 7.72 -8.04
CA GLY A 44 -23.67 7.02 -8.35
C GLY A 44 -24.81 7.96 -8.77
N LEU A 45 -24.51 9.03 -9.50
CA LEU A 45 -25.55 9.90 -10.07
C LEU A 45 -26.46 9.12 -11.04
N PRO A 46 -27.76 9.48 -11.11
CA PRO A 46 -28.72 8.75 -11.92
C PRO A 46 -28.27 8.70 -13.38
N PHE A 47 -28.53 7.57 -14.04
CA PHE A 47 -28.17 7.24 -15.43
C PHE A 47 -26.69 6.99 -15.72
N MET A 48 -25.77 7.21 -14.77
CA MET A 48 -24.37 6.82 -14.95
C MET A 48 -24.14 5.36 -14.53
N SER A 49 -23.07 4.73 -15.04
CA SER A 49 -22.79 3.33 -14.74
C SER A 49 -22.75 2.96 -13.26
N GLY A 50 -22.24 3.85 -12.40
CA GLY A 50 -22.19 3.61 -10.96
C GLY A 50 -23.55 3.56 -10.27
N PHE A 51 -24.59 4.19 -10.82
CA PHE A 51 -25.96 4.12 -10.27
C PHE A 51 -26.53 2.71 -10.41
N TYR A 52 -26.44 2.12 -11.61
CA TYR A 52 -26.94 0.78 -11.88
C TYR A 52 -26.37 -0.29 -10.94
N SER A 53 -25.10 -0.19 -10.56
CA SER A 53 -24.51 -1.12 -9.60
C SER A 53 -24.82 -0.76 -8.15
N LYS A 54 -24.58 0.49 -7.75
CA LYS A 54 -24.59 0.86 -6.32
C LYS A 54 -26.00 0.92 -5.75
N ASP A 55 -26.97 1.39 -6.54
CA ASP A 55 -28.36 1.52 -6.09
C ASP A 55 -28.98 0.13 -5.91
N LEU A 56 -28.80 -0.78 -6.89
CA LEU A 56 -29.26 -2.17 -6.77
C LEU A 56 -28.65 -2.89 -5.56
N ILE A 57 -27.34 -2.71 -5.29
CA ILE A 57 -26.70 -3.31 -4.11
C ILE A 57 -27.35 -2.80 -2.82
N LEU A 58 -27.67 -1.51 -2.73
CA LEU A 58 -28.33 -0.93 -1.55
C LEU A 58 -29.77 -1.41 -1.40
N GLU A 59 -30.52 -1.56 -2.49
CA GLU A 59 -31.88 -2.11 -2.44
C GLU A 59 -31.86 -3.58 -1.98
N VAL A 60 -30.89 -4.39 -2.41
CA VAL A 60 -30.72 -5.77 -1.94
C VAL A 60 -30.29 -5.81 -0.46
N LEU A 61 -29.38 -4.92 -0.04
CA LEU A 61 -28.96 -4.83 1.36
C LEU A 61 -30.10 -4.41 2.31
N SER A 62 -31.02 -3.56 1.84
CA SER A 62 -32.16 -3.09 2.65
C SER A 62 -33.33 -4.08 2.68
N SER A 63 -33.49 -4.91 1.65
CA SER A 63 -34.48 -6.00 1.65
C SER A 63 -33.98 -7.27 2.34
N GLY A 64 -32.67 -7.48 2.42
CA GLY A 64 -32.07 -8.64 3.06
C GLY A 64 -31.99 -8.58 4.59
N TYR A 65 -31.83 -9.75 5.22
CA TYR A 65 -31.59 -9.88 6.66
C TYR A 65 -30.11 -9.67 7.02
N PHE A 66 -29.59 -8.48 6.76
CA PHE A 66 -28.22 -8.13 7.17
C PHE A 66 -28.17 -7.61 8.60
N ASN A 67 -27.02 -7.80 9.26
CA ASN A 67 -26.77 -7.22 10.58
C ASN A 67 -26.82 -5.68 10.50
N MET A 68 -27.54 -5.04 11.43
CA MET A 68 -27.70 -3.58 11.49
C MET A 68 -26.36 -2.84 11.50
N TYR A 69 -25.32 -3.44 12.09
CA TYR A 69 -23.97 -2.89 12.06
C TYR A 69 -23.41 -2.74 10.64
N VAL A 70 -23.56 -3.78 9.82
CA VAL A 70 -23.10 -3.80 8.42
C VAL A 70 -23.89 -2.77 7.61
N TYR A 71 -25.20 -2.71 7.83
CA TYR A 71 -26.08 -1.73 7.19
C TYR A 71 -25.59 -0.29 7.43
N ILE A 72 -25.33 0.09 8.69
CA ILE A 72 -24.88 1.44 9.04
C ILE A 72 -23.53 1.78 8.38
N ILE A 73 -22.57 0.85 8.39
CA ILE A 73 -21.25 1.08 7.79
C ILE A 73 -21.35 1.30 6.28
N PHE A 74 -22.15 0.50 5.58
CA PHE A 74 -22.32 0.66 4.14
C PHE A 74 -22.90 2.04 3.78
N TYR A 75 -23.95 2.47 4.46
CA TYR A 75 -24.53 3.79 4.20
C TYR A 75 -23.60 4.96 4.57
N LEU A 76 -22.86 4.86 5.68
CA LEU A 76 -21.83 5.84 6.03
C LEU A 76 -20.71 5.88 4.99
N SER A 77 -20.29 4.72 4.48
CA SER A 77 -19.25 4.64 3.45
C SER A 77 -19.64 5.40 2.19
N ILE A 78 -20.92 5.37 1.82
CA ILE A 78 -21.44 6.07 0.63
C ILE A 78 -21.45 7.59 0.86
N GLY A 79 -21.91 8.05 2.03
CA GLY A 79 -21.83 9.47 2.37
C GLY A 79 -20.38 9.99 2.37
N LEU A 80 -19.43 9.20 2.89
CA LEU A 80 -18.00 9.51 2.84
C LEU A 80 -17.44 9.46 1.41
N THR A 81 -17.97 8.59 0.53
CA THR A 81 -17.54 8.57 -0.87
C THR A 81 -17.89 9.87 -1.60
N VAL A 82 -19.07 10.41 -1.33
CA VAL A 82 -19.52 11.68 -1.91
C VAL A 82 -18.73 12.85 -1.34
N SER A 83 -18.38 12.83 -0.05
CA SER A 83 -17.58 13.91 0.54
C SER A 83 -16.14 13.96 -0.02
N TYR A 84 -15.47 12.81 -0.24
CA TYR A 84 -14.12 12.84 -0.80
C TYR A 84 -14.10 13.24 -2.28
N THR A 85 -15.09 12.81 -3.07
CA THR A 85 -15.18 13.13 -4.50
C THR A 85 -15.39 14.63 -4.69
N LEU A 86 -16.23 15.26 -3.87
CA LEU A 86 -16.41 16.71 -3.87
C LEU A 86 -15.16 17.46 -3.44
N ARG A 87 -14.44 16.97 -2.43
CA ARG A 87 -13.14 17.54 -2.04
C ARG A 87 -12.17 17.54 -3.23
N LEU A 88 -12.10 16.43 -3.95
CA LEU A 88 -11.23 16.27 -5.11
C LEU A 88 -11.66 17.17 -6.28
N LEU A 89 -12.96 17.25 -6.58
CA LEU A 89 -13.50 18.19 -7.57
C LEU A 89 -13.16 19.64 -7.22
N TYR A 90 -13.29 20.01 -5.94
CA TYR A 90 -12.97 21.35 -5.49
C TYR A 90 -11.51 21.72 -5.72
N PHE A 91 -10.55 20.92 -5.23
CA PHE A 91 -9.13 21.24 -5.34
C PHE A 91 -8.57 21.12 -6.76
N THR A 92 -9.23 20.41 -7.67
CA THR A 92 -8.78 20.28 -9.06
C THR A 92 -9.39 21.34 -9.96
N MET A 93 -10.68 21.66 -9.78
CA MET A 93 -11.44 22.50 -10.71
C MET A 93 -11.72 23.91 -10.18
N PHE A 94 -12.16 24.03 -8.92
CA PHE A 94 -12.68 25.30 -8.38
C PHE A 94 -11.65 26.12 -7.61
N SER A 95 -10.60 25.49 -7.09
CA SER A 95 -9.51 26.21 -6.42
C SER A 95 -8.74 27.08 -7.39
N TYR A 96 -8.13 28.15 -6.86
CA TYR A 96 -7.17 28.96 -7.59
C TYR A 96 -5.97 28.13 -8.03
N SER A 97 -5.36 28.50 -9.16
CA SER A 97 -4.19 27.83 -9.71
C SER A 97 -2.99 27.96 -8.76
N ASN A 98 -2.69 26.90 -8.02
CA ASN A 98 -1.52 26.78 -7.15
C ASN A 98 -0.36 26.07 -7.86
N TYR A 99 -0.23 26.27 -9.17
CA TYR A 99 0.85 25.68 -9.95
C TYR A 99 2.18 26.34 -9.62
N ILE A 100 3.26 25.59 -9.80
CA ILE A 100 4.60 26.16 -9.82
C ILE A 100 4.73 27.07 -11.06
N SER A 101 5.45 28.18 -10.90
CA SER A 101 5.58 29.28 -11.86
C SER A 101 6.08 28.89 -13.26
N TYR A 102 6.63 27.68 -13.43
CA TYR A 102 7.08 27.11 -14.71
C TYR A 102 6.33 25.82 -15.08
N SER A 103 5.01 25.82 -15.02
CA SER A 103 4.20 24.68 -15.47
C SER A 103 3.92 24.73 -16.98
N PHE A 104 4.37 23.71 -17.72
CA PHE A 104 4.01 23.53 -19.13
C PHE A 104 2.77 22.63 -19.24
N ILE A 105 1.60 23.25 -19.18
CA ILE A 105 0.33 22.53 -19.24
C ILE A 105 -0.11 22.45 -20.70
N ASN A 106 -0.09 21.25 -21.28
CA ASN A 106 -0.49 21.04 -22.67
C ASN A 106 -1.35 19.78 -22.86
N ASP A 107 -2.58 19.97 -23.33
CA ASP A 107 -3.56 18.90 -23.55
C ASP A 107 -3.53 18.34 -24.99
N ARG A 108 -2.51 18.61 -25.79
CA ARG A 108 -2.49 18.29 -27.24
C ARG A 108 -2.20 16.82 -27.60
N SER A 109 -1.90 15.96 -26.64
CA SER A 109 -1.51 14.57 -26.92
C SER A 109 -2.72 13.72 -27.37
N SER A 110 -2.87 13.62 -28.69
CA SER A 110 -4.01 12.97 -29.33
C SER A 110 -4.19 11.50 -28.95
N PHE A 111 -3.10 10.76 -28.71
CA PHE A 111 -3.19 9.35 -28.30
C PHE A 111 -3.84 9.17 -26.93
N MET A 112 -3.45 10.03 -25.97
CA MET A 112 -3.98 9.96 -24.61
C MET A 112 -5.45 10.39 -24.57
N ILE A 113 -5.81 11.44 -25.30
CA ILE A 113 -7.21 11.87 -25.43
C ILE A 113 -8.08 10.79 -26.07
N LYS A 114 -7.61 10.15 -27.16
CA LYS A 114 -8.37 9.06 -27.81
C LYS A 114 -8.61 7.88 -26.86
N GLY A 115 -7.59 7.49 -26.08
CA GLY A 115 -7.72 6.45 -25.07
C GLY A 115 -8.73 6.78 -23.98
N MET A 116 -8.70 8.02 -23.45
CA MET A 116 -9.68 8.47 -22.46
C MET A 116 -11.09 8.57 -23.04
N GLY A 117 -11.22 9.13 -24.25
CA GLY A 117 -12.51 9.30 -24.92
C GLY A 117 -13.24 7.97 -25.12
N GLY A 118 -12.54 6.94 -25.57
CA GLY A 118 -13.10 5.59 -25.73
C GLY A 118 -13.66 5.01 -24.42
N LEU A 119 -12.96 5.22 -23.30
CA LEU A 119 -13.41 4.74 -21.99
C LEU A 119 -14.65 5.48 -21.47
N ILE A 120 -14.85 6.74 -21.85
CA ILE A 120 -15.96 7.54 -21.31
C ILE A 120 -17.28 7.14 -21.95
N TYR A 121 -17.26 6.74 -23.23
CA TYR A 121 -18.42 6.09 -23.84
C TYR A 121 -18.87 4.86 -23.04
N LEU A 122 -17.91 4.06 -22.54
CA LEU A 122 -18.21 2.91 -21.68
C LEU A 122 -18.75 3.34 -20.30
N VAL A 123 -18.26 4.43 -19.71
CA VAL A 123 -18.76 4.92 -18.41
C VAL A 123 -20.22 5.38 -18.49
N ILE A 124 -20.63 5.98 -19.61
CA ILE A 124 -21.99 6.49 -19.82
C ILE A 124 -22.93 5.35 -20.24
N PHE A 125 -22.60 4.60 -21.29
CA PHE A 125 -23.50 3.59 -21.84
C PHE A 125 -23.34 2.21 -21.21
N GLY A 126 -22.14 1.88 -20.72
CA GLY A 126 -21.79 0.53 -20.31
C GLY A 126 -22.60 0.01 -19.12
N GLY A 127 -23.05 0.88 -18.20
CA GLY A 127 -23.90 0.46 -17.09
C GLY A 127 -25.31 0.09 -17.51
N GLY A 128 -25.91 0.88 -18.41
CA GLY A 128 -27.22 0.55 -18.98
C GLY A 128 -27.17 -0.74 -19.79
N LEU A 129 -26.18 -0.85 -20.69
CA LEU A 129 -25.97 -2.05 -21.50
C LEU A 129 -25.73 -3.29 -20.61
N SER A 130 -24.85 -3.20 -19.62
CA SER A 130 -24.56 -4.33 -18.73
C SER A 130 -25.78 -4.73 -17.91
N SER A 131 -26.57 -3.77 -17.42
CA SER A 131 -27.80 -4.07 -16.68
C SER A 131 -28.79 -4.87 -17.51
N TRP A 132 -28.95 -4.54 -18.80
CA TRP A 132 -29.83 -5.27 -19.72
C TRP A 132 -29.31 -6.67 -20.05
N PHE A 133 -27.98 -6.86 -20.13
CA PHE A 133 -27.39 -8.17 -20.38
C PHE A 133 -27.42 -9.09 -19.15
N PHE A 134 -27.09 -8.58 -17.96
CA PHE A 134 -26.98 -9.39 -16.74
C PHE A 134 -28.32 -9.68 -16.07
N PHE A 135 -29.30 -8.77 -16.18
CA PHE A 135 -30.62 -8.94 -15.58
C PHE A 135 -31.69 -9.12 -16.67
N PRO A 136 -31.79 -10.31 -17.29
CA PRO A 136 -32.82 -10.58 -18.30
C PRO A 136 -34.23 -10.54 -17.72
N THR A 137 -34.38 -10.75 -16.41
CA THR A 137 -35.63 -10.56 -15.66
C THR A 137 -35.44 -9.42 -14.65
N PRO A 138 -36.27 -8.35 -14.70
CA PRO A 138 -36.18 -7.28 -13.72
C PRO A 138 -36.64 -7.80 -12.35
N TYR A 139 -35.70 -7.95 -11.41
CA TYR A 139 -36.03 -8.19 -10.00
C TYR A 139 -36.56 -6.88 -9.41
N PHE A 140 -37.86 -6.83 -9.12
CA PHE A 140 -38.47 -5.67 -8.46
C PHE A 140 -38.37 -5.82 -6.94
N ILE A 141 -37.62 -4.93 -6.30
CA ILE A 141 -37.44 -4.92 -4.85
C ILE A 141 -38.48 -3.98 -4.24
N CYS A 142 -39.45 -4.54 -3.50
CA CYS A 142 -40.48 -3.79 -2.80
C CYS A 142 -39.92 -3.24 -1.48
N LEU A 143 -39.61 -1.94 -1.43
CA LEU A 143 -39.15 -1.25 -0.22
C LEU A 143 -40.11 -0.13 0.19
N PRO A 144 -40.25 0.16 1.51
CA PRO A 144 -40.96 1.34 1.95
C PRO A 144 -40.26 2.61 1.45
N LEU A 145 -41.05 3.66 1.16
CA LEU A 145 -40.56 4.90 0.56
C LEU A 145 -39.35 5.51 1.30
N LEU A 146 -39.35 5.43 2.63
CA LEU A 146 -38.26 5.95 3.46
C LEU A 146 -36.92 5.29 3.11
N MET A 147 -36.89 3.95 3.02
CA MET A 147 -35.67 3.19 2.73
C MET A 147 -35.16 3.48 1.31
N LYS A 148 -36.06 3.64 0.35
CA LYS A 148 -35.70 4.02 -1.02
C LYS A 148 -35.08 5.42 -1.09
N LEU A 149 -35.64 6.38 -0.36
CA LEU A 149 -35.13 7.76 -0.34
C LEU A 149 -33.84 7.92 0.48
N MET A 150 -33.50 6.98 1.37
CA MET A 150 -32.28 7.07 2.20
C MET A 150 -31.01 7.27 1.36
N VAL A 151 -30.92 6.63 0.19
CA VAL A 151 -29.74 6.73 -0.69
C VAL A 151 -29.50 8.17 -1.12
N ILE A 152 -30.56 8.82 -1.61
CA ILE A 152 -30.51 10.22 -2.08
C ILE A 152 -30.21 11.15 -0.90
N MET A 153 -30.83 10.91 0.26
CA MET A 153 -30.59 11.71 1.46
C MET A 153 -29.13 11.63 1.93
N LEU A 154 -28.49 10.47 1.83
CA LEU A 154 -27.09 10.29 2.18
C LEU A 154 -26.13 10.92 1.18
N ILE A 155 -26.46 10.91 -0.11
CA ILE A 155 -25.71 11.66 -1.12
C ILE A 155 -25.75 13.16 -0.78
N LEU A 156 -26.93 13.71 -0.51
CA LEU A 156 -27.09 15.12 -0.13
C LEU A 156 -26.34 15.45 1.16
N PHE A 157 -26.42 14.59 2.17
CA PHE A 157 -25.68 14.76 3.41
C PHE A 157 -24.16 14.73 3.18
N GLY A 158 -23.67 13.81 2.34
CA GLY A 158 -22.26 13.75 1.92
C GLY A 158 -21.81 15.03 1.22
N VAL A 159 -22.69 15.63 0.39
CA VAL A 159 -22.41 16.92 -0.25
C VAL A 159 -22.26 18.03 0.77
N ILE A 160 -23.21 18.15 1.69
CA ILE A 160 -23.19 19.16 2.74
C ILE A 160 -21.92 19.03 3.60
N LEU A 161 -21.58 17.80 4.02
CA LEU A 161 -20.36 17.54 4.78
C LEU A 161 -19.10 17.96 4.00
N GLY A 162 -18.99 17.58 2.73
CA GLY A 162 -17.85 17.94 1.88
C GLY A 162 -17.64 19.46 1.78
N MET A 163 -18.74 20.20 1.60
CA MET A 163 -18.71 21.67 1.53
C MET A 163 -18.33 22.33 2.85
N ILE A 164 -18.79 21.78 3.98
CA ILE A 164 -18.46 22.28 5.32
C ILE A 164 -16.96 22.09 5.60
N PHE A 165 -16.41 20.89 5.38
CA PHE A 165 -14.98 20.62 5.58
C PHE A 165 -14.09 21.52 4.73
N TRP A 166 -14.54 21.83 3.51
CA TRP A 166 -13.84 22.77 2.65
C TRP A 166 -13.80 24.17 3.26
N LYS A 167 -14.95 24.74 3.63
CA LYS A 167 -15.06 26.12 4.10
C LYS A 167 -14.22 26.36 5.36
N ILE A 168 -14.17 25.37 6.27
CA ILE A 168 -13.39 25.43 7.52
C ILE A 168 -11.88 25.55 7.23
N ASN A 169 -11.36 24.85 6.21
CA ASN A 169 -9.93 24.89 5.88
C ASN A 169 -9.46 26.25 5.37
N PHE A 170 -10.31 27.03 4.70
CA PHE A 170 -9.93 28.34 4.17
C PHE A 170 -9.96 29.45 5.22
N THR A 171 -10.76 29.32 6.28
CA THR A 171 -11.04 30.43 7.20
C THR A 171 -10.26 30.39 8.51
N GLU A 172 -9.80 29.23 9.00
CA GLU A 172 -9.20 29.12 10.34
C GLU A 172 -7.93 28.25 10.41
N CYS A 173 -6.83 28.68 9.77
CA CYS A 173 -5.54 27.98 9.83
C CYS A 173 -4.98 27.79 11.26
N SER A 174 -5.36 28.62 12.23
CA SER A 174 -4.83 28.58 13.60
C SER A 174 -5.46 27.50 14.50
N LYS A 175 -6.75 27.16 14.31
CA LYS A 175 -7.44 26.13 15.12
C LYS A 175 -7.18 24.70 14.64
N LEU A 176 -6.76 24.52 13.38
CA LEU A 176 -6.34 23.23 12.81
C LEU A 176 -5.16 22.60 13.57
N ILE A 177 -4.28 23.43 14.16
CA ILE A 177 -3.10 22.96 14.91
C ILE A 177 -3.46 22.03 16.07
N TYR A 178 -4.61 22.23 16.72
CA TYR A 178 -5.07 21.34 17.80
C TYR A 178 -5.65 20.01 17.29
N PHE A 179 -6.30 20.01 16.12
CA PHE A 179 -6.82 18.80 15.48
C PHE A 179 -5.75 18.02 14.69
N ASN A 180 -4.57 18.60 14.49
CA ASN A 180 -3.52 18.00 13.68
C ASN A 180 -3.09 16.62 14.18
N LYS A 181 -3.11 16.32 15.49
CA LYS A 181 -2.75 14.97 15.96
C LYS A 181 -3.73 13.90 15.48
N LEU A 182 -5.03 14.14 15.60
CA LEU A 182 -6.06 13.22 15.11
C LEU A 182 -6.06 13.15 13.58
N LEU A 183 -5.94 14.30 12.91
CA LEU A 183 -5.84 14.34 11.45
C LEU A 183 -4.59 13.64 10.93
N VAL A 184 -3.44 13.74 11.61
CA VAL A 184 -2.22 13.00 11.27
C VAL A 184 -2.44 11.50 11.45
N VAL A 185 -3.13 11.05 12.50
CA VAL A 185 -3.46 9.62 12.69
C VAL A 185 -4.41 9.11 11.60
N PHE A 186 -5.44 9.88 11.21
CA PHE A 186 -6.35 9.47 10.15
C PHE A 186 -5.73 9.59 8.74
N SER A 187 -4.90 10.60 8.49
CA SER A 187 -4.21 10.81 7.19
C SER A 187 -3.02 9.89 7.00
N SER A 188 -2.38 9.44 8.09
CA SER A 188 -1.45 8.30 8.06
C SER A 188 -2.19 6.96 7.95
N ILE A 189 -3.45 6.95 7.49
CA ILE A 189 -4.30 5.80 7.13
C ILE A 189 -3.99 4.62 8.03
N ILE A 190 -4.22 4.81 9.34
CA ILE A 190 -4.16 3.75 10.34
C ILE A 190 -2.78 3.06 10.39
N ASN A 191 -1.71 3.75 9.97
CA ASN A 191 -0.31 3.36 10.08
C ASN A 191 -0.01 1.88 9.72
N PHE A 192 -0.86 1.22 8.92
CA PHE A 192 -0.82 -0.24 8.78
C PHE A 192 0.45 -0.69 8.05
N ASN A 193 0.94 0.13 7.11
CA ASN A 193 2.22 -0.11 6.47
C ASN A 193 3.36 -0.06 7.49
N PHE A 194 3.36 0.89 8.42
CA PHE A 194 4.37 0.95 9.48
C PHE A 194 4.18 -0.17 10.52
N LEU A 195 2.95 -0.55 10.86
CA LEU A 195 2.67 -1.67 11.76
C LEU A 195 3.16 -3.01 11.17
N SER A 196 2.85 -3.26 9.89
CA SER A 196 3.28 -4.47 9.18
C SER A 196 4.80 -4.49 8.95
N THR A 197 5.39 -3.37 8.52
CA THR A 197 6.84 -3.33 8.23
C THR A 197 7.70 -3.28 9.48
N LEU A 198 7.41 -2.41 10.46
CA LEU A 198 8.25 -2.27 11.66
C LEU A 198 7.97 -3.37 12.68
N GLY A 199 6.71 -3.78 12.84
CA GLY A 199 6.33 -4.82 13.81
C GLY A 199 6.79 -6.21 13.40
N VAL A 200 6.50 -6.64 12.17
CA VAL A 200 6.75 -8.03 11.73
C VAL A 200 8.22 -8.25 11.37
N ASN A 201 8.86 -7.32 10.64
CA ASN A 201 10.23 -7.53 10.18
C ASN A 201 11.24 -7.57 11.32
N TYR A 202 11.03 -6.77 12.38
CA TYR A 202 11.97 -6.70 13.50
C TYR A 202 12.14 -8.05 14.21
N TYR A 203 11.06 -8.79 14.44
CA TYR A 203 11.14 -10.10 15.09
C TYR A 203 11.85 -11.14 14.22
N ILE A 204 11.57 -11.16 12.91
CA ILE A 204 12.22 -12.11 11.98
C ILE A 204 13.72 -11.80 11.87
N LEU A 205 14.08 -10.50 11.77
CA LEU A 205 15.48 -10.07 11.67
C LEU A 205 16.26 -10.34 12.96
N SER A 206 15.68 -10.08 14.13
CA SER A 206 16.35 -10.33 15.42
C SER A 206 16.57 -11.83 15.66
N LEU A 207 15.60 -12.68 15.31
CA LEU A 207 15.78 -14.13 15.34
C LEU A 207 16.89 -14.57 14.37
N GLY A 208 16.91 -14.04 13.14
CA GLY A 208 17.98 -14.32 12.18
C GLY A 208 19.39 -13.99 12.71
N GLY A 209 19.55 -12.85 13.39
CA GLY A 209 20.82 -12.48 14.03
C GLY A 209 21.25 -13.44 15.15
N VAL A 210 20.31 -13.90 15.98
CA VAL A 210 20.59 -14.90 17.03
C VAL A 210 21.00 -16.24 16.43
N TYR A 211 20.35 -16.69 15.35
CA TYR A 211 20.71 -17.92 14.65
C TYR A 211 22.12 -17.84 14.04
N LEU A 212 22.45 -16.74 13.37
CA LEU A 212 23.78 -16.53 12.78
C LEU A 212 24.88 -16.59 13.84
N ASN A 213 24.72 -15.88 14.96
CA ASN A 213 25.75 -15.81 15.99
C ASN A 213 25.90 -17.12 16.76
N ASN A 214 24.78 -17.74 17.14
CA ASN A 214 24.82 -18.91 18.02
C ASN A 214 25.03 -20.21 17.23
N MET A 215 24.32 -20.43 16.13
CA MET A 215 24.40 -21.68 15.39
C MET A 215 25.56 -21.66 14.41
N ASP A 216 25.56 -20.71 13.48
CA ASP A 216 26.51 -20.71 12.37
C ASP A 216 27.91 -20.35 12.84
N GLN A 217 28.10 -19.18 13.45
CA GLN A 217 29.41 -18.73 13.94
C GLN A 217 29.80 -19.35 15.30
N GLY A 218 28.85 -19.87 16.06
CA GLY A 218 29.09 -20.44 17.39
C GLY A 218 29.29 -21.95 17.33
N TRP A 219 28.20 -22.70 17.50
CA TRP A 219 28.23 -24.15 17.67
C TRP A 219 28.83 -24.88 16.47
N SER A 220 28.54 -24.45 15.24
CA SER A 220 29.03 -25.14 14.04
C SER A 220 30.55 -25.01 13.87
N GLU A 221 31.12 -23.82 14.14
CA GLU A 221 32.58 -23.61 14.10
C GLU A 221 33.28 -24.30 15.28
N TYR A 222 32.68 -24.23 16.48
CA TYR A 222 33.22 -24.90 17.66
C TYR A 222 33.31 -26.41 17.43
N LEU A 223 32.23 -27.07 17.01
CA LEU A 223 32.20 -28.52 16.78
C LEU A 223 32.99 -28.94 15.54
N GLY A 224 33.03 -28.10 14.51
CA GLY A 224 33.68 -28.39 13.25
C GLY A 224 35.17 -28.07 13.24
N SER A 225 35.53 -26.97 12.56
CA SER A 225 36.91 -26.64 12.21
C SER A 225 37.80 -26.34 13.43
N GLN A 226 37.27 -25.64 14.45
CA GLN A 226 38.08 -25.25 15.61
C GLN A 226 38.42 -26.46 16.49
N HIS A 227 37.46 -27.36 16.72
CA HIS A 227 37.74 -28.57 17.50
C HIS A 227 38.67 -29.52 16.75
N LEU A 228 38.48 -29.71 15.43
CA LEU A 228 39.41 -30.51 14.62
C LEU A 228 40.83 -29.94 14.66
N TYR A 229 41.00 -28.63 14.51
CA TYR A 229 42.32 -27.99 14.62
C TYR A 229 42.97 -28.23 15.99
N ASN A 230 42.21 -28.08 17.07
CA ASN A 230 42.71 -28.31 18.43
C ASN A 230 43.07 -29.79 18.67
N LEU A 231 42.28 -30.73 18.14
CA LEU A 231 42.58 -32.16 18.19
C LEU A 231 43.86 -32.49 17.41
N TYR A 232 44.02 -32.01 16.18
CA TYR A 232 45.25 -32.23 15.40
C TYR A 232 46.48 -31.61 16.07
N LYS A 233 46.35 -30.43 16.69
CA LYS A 233 47.41 -29.81 17.48
C LYS A 233 47.79 -30.66 18.70
N TYR A 234 46.81 -31.24 19.39
CA TYR A 234 47.07 -32.13 20.53
C TYR A 234 47.72 -33.45 20.10
N TYR A 235 47.22 -34.09 19.05
CA TYR A 235 47.81 -35.34 18.52
C TYR A 235 49.20 -35.13 17.93
N SER A 236 49.45 -34.01 17.24
CA SER A 236 50.79 -33.71 16.71
C SER A 236 51.79 -33.44 17.84
N SER A 237 51.42 -32.68 18.87
CA SER A 237 52.31 -32.39 20.00
C SER A 237 52.62 -33.65 20.84
N THR A 238 51.62 -34.50 21.10
CA THR A 238 51.83 -35.79 21.80
C THR A 238 52.63 -36.77 20.94
N GLY A 239 52.38 -36.83 19.62
CA GLY A 239 53.14 -37.63 18.68
C GLY A 239 54.62 -37.23 18.61
N LEU A 240 54.92 -35.92 18.57
CA LEU A 240 56.30 -35.41 18.59
C LEU A 240 57.05 -35.84 19.87
N MET A 241 56.40 -35.79 21.03
CA MET A 241 57.01 -36.27 22.28
C MET A 241 57.31 -37.77 22.24
N PHE A 242 56.41 -38.58 21.66
CA PHE A 242 56.64 -40.02 21.50
C PHE A 242 57.82 -40.33 20.57
N PHE A 243 57.92 -39.66 19.41
CA PHE A 243 59.04 -39.84 18.48
C PHE A 243 60.39 -39.46 19.10
N LEU A 244 60.46 -38.33 19.82
CA LEU A 244 61.71 -37.90 20.48
C LEU A 244 62.17 -38.90 21.55
N ASN A 245 61.24 -39.49 22.32
CA ASN A 245 61.58 -40.51 23.30
C ASN A 245 62.06 -41.81 22.66
N ASN A 246 61.43 -42.25 21.57
CA ASN A 246 61.87 -43.46 20.85
C ASN A 246 63.25 -43.29 20.21
N MET A 247 63.57 -42.13 19.65
CA MET A 247 64.91 -41.85 19.11
C MET A 247 65.98 -41.90 20.21
N LYS A 248 65.70 -41.37 21.40
CA LYS A 248 66.61 -41.48 22.56
C LYS A 248 66.82 -42.95 22.96
N MET A 249 65.75 -43.74 23.00
CA MET A 249 65.83 -45.17 23.32
C MET A 249 66.62 -45.96 22.26
N PHE A 250 66.41 -45.67 20.98
CA PHE A 250 67.15 -46.32 19.89
C PHE A 250 68.64 -45.96 19.91
N LEU A 251 68.98 -44.69 20.13
CA LEU A 251 70.37 -44.26 20.29
C LEU A 251 71.04 -44.92 21.50
N PHE A 252 70.32 -45.08 22.61
CA PHE A 252 70.81 -45.81 23.77
C PHE A 252 71.06 -47.30 23.46
N PHE A 253 70.14 -47.95 22.73
CA PHE A 253 70.33 -49.34 22.29
C PHE A 253 71.52 -49.48 21.33
N LEU A 254 71.68 -48.58 20.37
CA LEU A 254 72.86 -48.56 19.47
C LEU A 254 74.16 -48.40 20.25
N PHE A 255 74.19 -47.49 21.23
CA PHE A 255 75.35 -47.30 22.09
C PHE A 255 75.67 -48.57 22.89
N LEU A 256 74.67 -49.23 23.47
CA LEU A 256 74.84 -50.52 24.15
C LEU A 256 75.40 -51.61 23.22
N CYS A 257 74.87 -51.73 21.99
CA CYS A 257 75.39 -52.68 21.01
C CYS A 257 76.85 -52.40 20.64
N LEU A 258 77.23 -51.13 20.46
CA LEU A 258 78.62 -50.74 20.18
C LEU A 258 79.55 -51.08 21.36
N CYS A 259 79.12 -50.82 22.60
CA CYS A 259 79.90 -51.20 23.78
C CYS A 259 80.11 -52.71 23.87
N LEU A 260 79.09 -53.51 23.56
CA LEU A 260 79.21 -54.98 23.51
C LEU A 260 80.19 -55.43 22.41
N PHE A 261 80.17 -54.81 21.23
CA PHE A 261 81.11 -55.10 20.14
C PHE A 261 82.56 -54.72 20.48
N ILE A 262 82.79 -53.72 21.34
CA ILE A 262 84.15 -53.33 21.77
C ILE A 262 84.66 -54.26 22.90
N MET A 263 83.75 -54.81 23.71
CA MET A 263 84.12 -55.69 24.84
C MET A 263 84.27 -57.17 24.46
N GLY A 264 83.62 -57.63 23.40
CA GLY A 264 83.77 -58.99 22.85
C GLY A 264 84.87 -59.08 21.82
#